data_AF-A0AAU1C9S5-F1
#
_entry.id   AF-A0AAU1C9S5-F1
#
_cell.length_a   1.000
_cell.length_b   1.000
_cell.length_c   1.000
_cell.angle_alpha   90.00
_cell.angle_beta   90.00
_cell.angle_gamma   90.00
#
_symmetry.space_group_name_H-M   'P 1'
#
loop_
_entity.id
_entity.type
_entity.pdbx_description
1 polymer ?
#
loop_
_entity_poly.entity_id
_entity_poly.type
_entity_poly.pdbx_seq_one_letter_code
_entity_poly.pdbx_strand_id
1 'polypeptide(L)'
;MNEFLGPDGRHLSLTNGGTAVFVDVLTLAVSELAREPWDFRFAALLTLQNQNVMGRGVVGFALEELDWGESPQEAAAAKGFLLRILDLALAHHRWDELTYEPPRAEGYLRTYRAMLEAFDPATAKAGEEVLPGPQEAARASCVRHRVLNGLPFWEECVFCTDEV
;
A
#
# COMPACT_ATOMS: atom_id res chain seq x y z
N MET A 1 11.94 -2.37 12.09
CA MET A 1 12.09 -1.07 11.41
C MET A 1 12.09 -1.38 9.94
N ASN A 2 11.22 -0.72 9.18
CA ASN A 2 11.05 -0.92 7.74
C ASN A 2 11.62 0.29 7.02
N GLU A 3 12.45 0.06 6.03
CA GLU A 3 13.12 1.11 5.26
C GLU A 3 12.60 1.06 3.82
N PHE A 4 12.16 2.21 3.33
CA PHE A 4 11.82 2.42 1.94
C PHE A 4 12.88 3.33 1.34
N LEU A 5 13.55 2.84 0.30
CA LEU A 5 14.55 3.62 -0.43
C LEU A 5 13.88 4.32 -1.61
N GLY A 6 14.31 5.55 -1.84
CA GLY A 6 13.91 6.37 -2.97
C GLY A 6 15.14 6.90 -3.70
N PRO A 7 14.95 7.53 -4.86
CA PRO A 7 16.05 8.14 -5.59
C PRO A 7 16.72 9.26 -4.78
N ASP A 8 17.95 9.60 -5.15
CA ASP A 8 18.75 10.70 -4.57
C ASP A 8 19.05 10.55 -3.06
N GLY A 9 19.09 9.32 -2.54
CA GLY A 9 19.36 9.05 -1.11
C GLY A 9 18.21 9.39 -0.17
N ARG A 10 17.03 9.73 -0.72
CA ARG A 10 15.80 9.85 0.08
C ARG A 10 15.41 8.48 0.58
N HIS A 11 15.02 8.41 1.85
CA HIS A 11 14.52 7.19 2.45
C HIS A 11 13.43 7.53 3.47
N LEU A 12 12.53 6.57 3.66
CA LEU A 12 11.52 6.60 4.71
C LEU A 12 11.80 5.43 5.64
N SER A 13 12.11 5.74 6.90
CA SER A 13 12.29 4.72 7.95
C SER A 13 11.09 4.74 8.88
N LEU A 14 10.39 3.61 8.98
CA LEU A 14 9.20 3.43 9.80
C LEU A 14 9.46 2.39 10.89
N THR A 15 8.95 2.65 12.10
CA THR A 15 8.79 1.59 13.10
C THR A 15 7.69 0.62 12.64
N ASN A 16 7.60 -0.57 13.23
CA ASN A 16 6.53 -1.50 12.87
C ASN A 16 5.14 -0.87 13.07
N GLY A 17 4.94 -0.14 14.16
CA GLY A 17 3.70 0.62 14.38
C GLY A 17 3.52 1.76 13.37
N GLY A 18 4.59 2.45 12.97
CA GLY A 18 4.53 3.45 11.90
C GLY A 18 4.15 2.85 10.54
N THR A 19 4.63 1.64 10.24
CA THR A 19 4.24 0.88 9.04
C THR A 19 2.79 0.46 9.09
N ALA A 20 2.29 -0.04 10.22
CA ALA A 20 0.87 -0.37 10.38
C ALA A 20 -0.03 0.85 10.09
N VAL A 21 0.26 1.98 10.74
CA VAL A 21 -0.47 3.24 10.50
C VAL A 21 -0.39 3.68 9.03
N PHE A 22 0.77 3.54 8.40
CA PHE A 22 0.95 3.88 6.99
C PHE A 22 0.14 2.97 6.05
N VAL A 23 0.11 1.67 6.33
CA VAL A 23 -0.67 0.69 5.56
C VAL A 23 -2.16 0.92 5.74
N ASP A 24 -2.64 1.23 6.94
CA ASP A 24 -4.06 1.44 7.23
C ASP A 24 -4.64 2.60 6.40
N VAL A 25 -3.97 3.76 6.41
CA VAL A 25 -4.43 4.92 5.63
C VAL A 25 -4.35 4.69 4.12
N LEU A 26 -3.37 3.91 3.64
CA LEU A 26 -3.29 3.52 2.24
C LEU A 26 -4.38 2.49 1.87
N THR A 27 -4.73 1.60 2.80
CA THR A 27 -5.76 0.58 2.59
C THR A 27 -7.14 1.21 2.42
N LEU A 28 -7.45 2.26 3.17
CA LEU A 28 -8.67 3.05 2.98
C LEU A 28 -8.71 3.68 1.58
N ALA A 29 -7.63 4.34 1.18
CA ALA A 29 -7.54 5.04 -0.12
C ALA A 29 -7.52 4.09 -1.33
N VAL A 30 -6.75 3.00 -1.28
CA VAL A 30 -6.70 2.02 -2.39
C VAL A 30 -8.05 1.34 -2.60
N SER A 31 -8.79 1.07 -1.51
CA SER A 31 -10.09 0.41 -1.57
C SER A 31 -11.14 1.27 -2.25
N GLU A 32 -11.02 2.59 -2.13
CA GLU A 32 -11.88 3.54 -2.86
C GLU A 32 -11.51 3.57 -4.35
N LEU A 33 -10.22 3.61 -4.68
CA LEU A 33 -9.74 3.96 -6.02
C LEU A 33 -9.48 2.80 -6.96
N ALA A 34 -9.22 1.58 -6.47
CA ALA A 34 -8.77 0.47 -7.32
C ALA A 34 -9.84 0.05 -8.33
N ARG A 35 -9.48 0.00 -9.62
CA ARG A 35 -10.38 -0.40 -10.72
C ARG A 35 -9.71 -1.33 -11.72
N GLU A 36 -8.39 -1.27 -11.85
CA GLU A 36 -7.63 -2.03 -12.84
C GLU A 36 -6.92 -3.25 -12.22
N PRO A 37 -6.51 -4.25 -13.03
CA PRO A 37 -5.84 -5.45 -12.54
C PRO A 37 -4.60 -5.15 -11.67
N TRP A 38 -3.80 -4.15 -12.06
CA TRP A 38 -2.62 -3.73 -11.30
C TRP A 38 -3.01 -3.16 -9.93
N ASP A 39 -4.05 -2.33 -9.87
CA ASP A 39 -4.54 -1.72 -8.63
C ASP A 39 -4.92 -2.77 -7.59
N PHE A 40 -5.61 -3.83 -8.01
CA PHE A 40 -6.02 -4.91 -7.11
C PHE A 40 -4.83 -5.76 -6.63
N ARG A 41 -3.77 -5.90 -7.45
CA ARG A 41 -2.52 -6.55 -7.00
C ARG A 41 -1.83 -5.68 -5.95
N PHE A 42 -1.80 -4.36 -6.14
CA PHE A 42 -1.24 -3.44 -5.14
C PHE A 42 -2.06 -3.42 -3.84
N ALA A 43 -3.38 -3.45 -3.93
CA ALA A 43 -4.26 -3.59 -2.76
C ALA A 43 -4.01 -4.90 -1.98
N ALA A 44 -3.76 -6.00 -2.70
CA ALA A 44 -3.35 -7.26 -2.08
C ALA A 44 -2.00 -7.13 -1.38
N LEU A 45 -1.01 -6.47 -2.01
CA LEU A 45 0.29 -6.22 -1.39
C LEU A 45 0.15 -5.47 -0.05
N LEU A 46 -0.69 -4.44 0.01
CA LEU A 46 -0.98 -3.71 1.26
C LEU A 46 -1.61 -4.61 2.32
N THR A 47 -2.49 -5.54 1.93
CA THR A 47 -3.07 -6.53 2.84
C THR A 47 -1.99 -7.43 3.45
N LEU A 48 -1.00 -7.84 2.64
CA LEU A 48 0.13 -8.66 3.11
C LEU A 48 1.05 -7.93 4.09
N GLN A 49 1.04 -6.59 4.10
CA GLN A 49 1.80 -5.78 5.06
C GLN A 49 1.21 -5.79 6.47
N ASN A 50 -0.04 -6.22 6.61
CA ASN A 50 -0.70 -6.21 7.89
C ASN A 50 -0.06 -7.27 8.82
N GLN A 51 0.65 -6.79 9.84
CA GLN A 51 1.33 -7.62 10.82
C GLN A 51 0.38 -8.42 11.72
N ASN A 52 -0.92 -8.07 11.77
CA ASN A 52 -1.93 -8.86 12.45
C ASN A 52 -2.34 -10.11 11.64
N VAL A 53 -2.14 -10.09 10.31
CA VAL A 53 -2.51 -11.18 9.39
C VAL A 53 -1.30 -12.03 8.98
N MET A 54 -0.14 -11.40 8.75
CA MET A 54 1.08 -12.09 8.33
C MET A 54 2.18 -12.00 9.39
N GLY A 55 2.65 -13.17 9.86
CA GLY A 55 3.74 -13.28 10.82
C GLY A 55 5.01 -12.57 10.32
N ARG A 56 5.51 -11.63 11.12
CA ARG A 56 6.79 -10.89 11.02
C ARG A 56 7.70 -11.33 9.84
N GLY A 57 7.45 -10.78 8.64
CA GLY A 57 8.17 -11.13 7.41
C GLY A 57 8.29 -9.94 6.44
N VAL A 58 9.43 -9.87 5.76
CA VAL A 58 10.07 -8.70 5.12
C VAL A 58 9.57 -8.44 3.68
N VAL A 59 8.26 -8.38 3.43
CA VAL A 59 7.81 -7.93 2.10
C VAL A 59 7.53 -6.45 2.22
N GLY A 60 8.50 -5.58 1.95
CA GLY A 60 8.22 -4.14 1.80
C GLY A 60 7.63 -3.86 0.41
N PHE A 61 6.92 -2.75 0.25
CA PHE A 61 6.56 -2.23 -1.08
C PHE A 61 7.53 -1.12 -1.50
N ALA A 62 8.83 -1.44 -1.49
CA ALA A 62 9.87 -0.54 -1.96
C ALA A 62 9.65 -0.23 -3.45
N LEU A 63 9.80 1.04 -3.84
CA LEU A 63 9.48 1.48 -5.21
C LEU A 63 10.30 0.73 -6.26
N GLU A 64 11.55 0.39 -5.95
CA GLU A 64 12.45 -0.33 -6.85
C GLU A 64 12.08 -1.81 -7.03
N GLU A 65 11.33 -2.38 -6.09
CA GLU A 65 10.98 -3.81 -6.09
C GLU A 65 9.58 -4.07 -6.68
N LEU A 66 8.77 -3.03 -6.85
CA LEU A 66 7.45 -3.15 -7.47
C LEU A 66 7.56 -3.53 -8.95
N ASP A 67 6.70 -4.46 -9.37
CA ASP A 67 6.40 -4.70 -10.78
C ASP A 67 5.52 -3.56 -11.31
N TRP A 68 6.13 -2.62 -12.05
CA TRP A 68 5.44 -1.48 -12.65
C TRP A 68 4.73 -1.81 -13.98
N GLY A 69 4.78 -3.07 -14.45
CA GLY A 69 4.28 -3.48 -15.76
C GLY A 69 5.39 -3.58 -16.82
N GLU A 70 5.03 -4.13 -17.98
CA GLU A 70 5.98 -4.51 -19.04
C GLU A 70 6.22 -3.37 -20.05
N SER A 71 5.35 -2.35 -20.05
CA SER A 71 5.43 -1.21 -20.96
C SER A 71 5.56 0.13 -20.22
N PRO A 72 6.15 1.16 -20.87
CA PRO A 72 6.20 2.52 -20.31
C PRO A 72 4.81 3.09 -19.97
N GLN A 73 3.78 2.69 -20.71
CA GLN A 73 2.40 3.12 -20.48
C GLN A 73 1.81 2.51 -19.21
N GLU A 74 2.03 1.21 -18.99
CA GLU A 74 1.63 0.53 -17.75
C GLU A 74 2.37 1.12 -16.55
N ALA A 75 3.67 1.35 -16.68
CA ALA A 75 4.48 1.95 -15.63
C ALA A 75 4.02 3.36 -15.27
N ALA A 76 3.69 4.18 -16.27
CA ALA A 76 3.11 5.51 -16.04
C ALA A 76 1.71 5.44 -15.40
N ALA A 77 0.88 4.46 -15.79
CA ALA A 77 -0.44 4.26 -15.21
C ALA A 77 -0.37 3.84 -13.74
N ALA A 78 0.50 2.87 -13.40
CA ALA A 78 0.76 2.41 -12.05
C ALA A 78 1.32 3.53 -11.16
N LYS A 79 2.33 4.28 -11.63
CA LYS A 79 2.84 5.47 -10.92
C LYS A 79 1.75 6.52 -10.70
N GLY A 80 0.97 6.82 -11.72
CA GLY A 80 -0.16 7.74 -11.62
C GLY A 80 -1.21 7.27 -10.62
N PHE A 81 -1.47 5.96 -10.53
CA PHE A 81 -2.39 5.38 -9.55
C PHE A 81 -1.87 5.52 -8.11
N LEU A 82 -0.60 5.19 -7.84
CA LEU A 82 -0.01 5.37 -6.51
C LEU A 82 -0.03 6.83 -6.06
N LEU A 83 0.24 7.78 -6.95
CA LEU A 83 0.13 9.20 -6.63
C LEU A 83 -1.30 9.58 -6.21
N ARG A 84 -2.33 9.06 -6.91
CA ARG A 84 -3.73 9.31 -6.52
C ARG A 84 -4.10 8.70 -5.17
N ILE A 85 -3.59 7.50 -4.85
CA ILE A 85 -3.78 6.89 -3.52
C ILE A 85 -3.18 7.78 -2.44
N LEU A 86 -1.93 8.24 -2.63
CA LEU A 86 -1.23 9.10 -1.68
C LEU A 86 -1.93 10.44 -1.51
N ASP A 87 -2.41 11.05 -2.60
CA ASP A 87 -3.18 12.30 -2.56
C ASP A 87 -4.51 12.12 -1.80
N LEU A 88 -5.22 11.03 -2.02
CA LEU A 88 -6.47 10.73 -1.31
C LEU A 88 -6.23 10.47 0.19
N ALA A 89 -5.18 9.74 0.53
CA ALA A 89 -4.78 9.53 1.92
C ALA A 89 -4.33 10.83 2.60
N LEU A 90 -3.62 11.72 1.89
CA LEU A 90 -3.24 13.05 2.38
C LEU A 90 -4.45 13.98 2.58
N ALA A 91 -5.56 13.75 1.88
CA ALA A 91 -6.84 14.40 2.12
C ALA A 91 -7.60 13.82 3.32
N HIS A 92 -6.94 12.99 4.14
CA HIS A 92 -7.46 12.32 5.34
C HIS A 92 -8.71 11.46 5.05
N HIS A 93 -8.77 10.86 3.85
CA HIS A 93 -9.91 10.05 3.44
C HIS A 93 -10.18 8.91 4.42
N ARG A 94 -11.35 8.98 5.07
CA ARG A 94 -11.87 7.97 6.02
C ARG A 94 -10.99 7.74 7.25
N TRP A 95 -10.11 8.68 7.61
CA TRP A 95 -9.30 8.54 8.82
C TRP A 95 -10.13 8.54 10.10
N ASP A 96 -11.33 9.13 10.06
CA ASP A 96 -12.33 9.09 11.13
C ASP A 96 -12.89 7.69 11.42
N GLU A 97 -12.68 6.73 10.52
CA GLU A 97 -13.04 5.33 10.73
C GLU A 97 -11.96 4.54 11.50
N LEU A 98 -10.77 5.11 11.72
CA LEU A 98 -9.73 4.51 12.55
C LEU A 98 -10.09 4.65 14.03
N THR A 99 -9.82 3.60 14.81
CA THR A 99 -10.03 3.61 16.28
C THR A 99 -8.96 4.41 17.04
N TYR A 100 -8.00 4.98 16.31
CA TYR A 100 -6.88 5.74 16.84
C TYR A 100 -6.55 6.93 15.94
N GLU A 101 -5.95 7.98 16.51
CA GLU A 101 -5.41 9.10 15.73
C GLU A 101 -4.07 8.69 15.09
N PRO A 102 -3.84 8.95 13.79
CA PRO A 102 -2.57 8.61 13.12
C PRO A 102 -1.63 9.82 12.96
N PRO A 103 -1.07 10.42 14.04
CA PRO A 103 -0.44 11.76 14.02
C PRO A 103 0.83 11.85 13.14
N ARG A 104 1.43 10.72 12.78
CA ARG A 104 2.65 10.67 11.94
C ARG A 104 2.38 10.28 10.49
N ALA A 105 1.16 9.82 10.16
CA ALA A 105 0.83 9.32 8.82
C ALA A 105 1.06 10.37 7.74
N GLU A 106 0.67 11.62 8.00
CA GLU A 106 0.82 12.72 7.03
C GLU A 106 2.30 12.94 6.64
N GLY A 107 3.22 12.86 7.60
CA GLY A 107 4.66 12.96 7.35
C GLY A 107 5.21 11.80 6.52
N TYR A 108 4.73 10.58 6.79
CA TYR A 108 5.08 9.38 6.02
C TYR A 108 4.59 9.50 4.58
N LEU A 109 3.33 9.88 4.39
CA LEU A 109 2.69 10.07 3.09
C LEU A 109 3.41 11.12 2.24
N ARG A 110 3.71 12.31 2.82
CA ARG A 110 4.46 13.36 2.11
C ARG A 110 5.84 12.89 1.67
N THR A 111 6.55 12.18 2.54
CA THR A 111 7.90 11.67 2.25
C THR A 111 7.85 10.64 1.13
N TYR A 112 6.97 9.64 1.25
CA TYR A 112 6.81 8.59 0.25
C TYR A 112 6.32 9.14 -1.10
N ARG A 113 5.41 10.11 -1.08
CA ARG A 113 4.95 10.82 -2.29
C ARG A 113 6.10 11.55 -2.98
N ALA A 114 6.93 12.29 -2.25
CA ALA A 114 8.09 12.96 -2.82
C ALA A 114 9.13 11.98 -3.40
N MET A 115 9.29 10.80 -2.78
CA MET A 115 10.11 9.72 -3.33
C MET A 115 9.52 9.19 -4.64
N LEU A 116 8.22 8.91 -4.67
CA LEU A 116 7.52 8.42 -5.85
C LEU A 116 7.53 9.43 -7.02
N GLU A 117 7.35 10.72 -6.74
CA GLU A 117 7.43 11.77 -7.76
C GLU A 117 8.78 11.75 -8.49
N ALA A 118 9.87 11.66 -7.73
CA ALA A 118 11.23 11.63 -8.26
C ALA A 118 11.63 10.27 -8.86
N PHE A 119 10.94 9.20 -8.51
CA PHE A 119 11.29 7.84 -8.93
C PHE A 119 10.96 7.59 -10.39
N ASP A 120 11.88 6.99 -11.15
CA ASP A 120 11.64 6.52 -12.51
C ASP A 120 11.34 5.01 -12.49
N PRO A 121 10.09 4.58 -12.77
CA PRO A 121 9.72 3.17 -12.87
C PRO A 121 10.59 2.34 -13.81
N ALA A 122 11.18 2.95 -14.85
CA ALA A 122 12.08 2.23 -15.76
C ALA A 122 13.39 1.76 -15.10
N THR A 123 13.72 2.29 -13.93
CA THR A 123 14.89 1.89 -13.13
C THR A 123 14.59 0.78 -12.11
N ALA A 124 13.32 0.40 -11.98
CA ALA A 124 12.89 -0.64 -11.06
C ALA A 124 13.48 -2.00 -11.45
N LYS A 125 13.77 -2.80 -10.43
CA LYS A 125 14.16 -4.20 -10.52
C LYS A 125 13.08 -5.00 -9.82
N ALA A 126 12.00 -5.26 -10.55
CA ALA A 126 10.84 -5.97 -10.01
C ALA A 126 11.28 -7.26 -9.31
N GLY A 127 10.95 -7.37 -8.03
CA GLY A 127 11.12 -8.61 -7.29
C GLY A 127 10.04 -9.59 -7.73
N GLU A 128 10.44 -10.81 -8.10
CA GLU A 128 9.53 -11.83 -8.64
C GLU A 128 8.32 -12.13 -7.73
N GLU A 129 8.44 -11.89 -6.41
CA GLU A 129 7.43 -12.23 -5.40
C GLU A 129 6.87 -11.00 -4.66
N VAL A 130 7.16 -9.77 -5.12
CA VAL A 130 6.82 -8.56 -4.37
C VAL A 130 5.40 -8.09 -4.65
N LEU A 131 4.99 -8.01 -5.93
CA LEU A 131 3.61 -7.67 -6.28
C LEU A 131 2.81 -8.96 -6.54
N PRO A 132 1.76 -9.26 -5.74
CA PRO A 132 1.00 -10.50 -5.87
C PRO A 132 0.54 -10.77 -7.30
N GLY A 133 0.50 -12.04 -7.70
CA GLY A 133 0.09 -12.41 -9.04
C GLY A 133 -1.38 -12.08 -9.32
N PRO A 134 -1.85 -12.10 -10.58
CA PRO A 134 -3.24 -11.81 -10.93
C PRO A 134 -4.28 -12.68 -10.20
N GLN A 135 -3.90 -13.89 -9.79
CA GLN A 135 -4.73 -14.83 -9.04
C GLN A 135 -4.88 -14.45 -7.56
N GLU A 136 -3.94 -13.67 -7.04
CA GLU A 136 -3.84 -13.23 -5.64
C GLU A 136 -4.35 -11.80 -5.43
N ALA A 137 -4.81 -11.15 -6.51
CA ALA A 137 -5.32 -9.80 -6.49
C ALA A 137 -6.53 -9.65 -5.53
N ALA A 138 -6.56 -8.53 -4.80
CA ALA A 138 -7.59 -8.23 -3.82
C ALA A 138 -8.90 -7.83 -4.51
N ARG A 139 -9.71 -8.82 -4.86
CA ARG A 139 -11.02 -8.65 -5.51
C ARG A 139 -12.20 -8.80 -4.55
N ALA A 140 -11.93 -9.19 -3.32
CA ALA A 140 -12.89 -9.26 -2.23
C ALA A 140 -12.97 -7.91 -1.52
N SER A 141 -14.08 -7.65 -0.83
CA SER A 141 -14.14 -6.56 0.16
C SER A 141 -14.77 -7.03 1.46
N CYS A 142 -14.21 -6.57 2.58
CA CYS A 142 -14.87 -6.70 3.87
C CYS A 142 -16.12 -5.81 3.87
N VAL A 143 -17.28 -6.40 4.16
CA VAL A 143 -18.56 -5.66 4.16
C VAL A 143 -18.62 -4.63 5.28
N ARG A 144 -18.05 -4.93 6.46
CA ARG A 144 -18.07 -4.04 7.63
C ARG A 144 -17.24 -2.78 7.38
N HIS A 145 -16.00 -2.97 6.95
CA HIS A 145 -15.01 -1.88 6.83
C HIS A 145 -14.86 -1.36 5.40
N ARG A 146 -15.54 -1.95 4.41
CA ARG A 146 -15.50 -1.52 2.99
C ARG A 146 -14.07 -1.35 2.47
N VAL A 147 -13.23 -2.35 2.76
CA VAL A 147 -11.83 -2.41 2.31
C VAL A 147 -11.57 -3.66 1.50
N LEU A 148 -10.71 -3.54 0.49
CA LEU A 148 -10.26 -4.65 -0.35
C LEU A 148 -9.44 -5.65 0.46
N ASN A 149 -9.57 -6.93 0.12
CA ASN A 149 -8.84 -8.02 0.78
C ASN A 149 -8.35 -9.05 -0.26
N GLY A 150 -7.07 -9.43 -0.18
CA GLY A 150 -6.40 -10.37 -1.07
C GLY A 150 -6.26 -11.77 -0.47
N LEU A 151 -7.29 -12.62 -0.67
CA LEU A 151 -7.33 -14.07 -0.36
C LEU A 151 -7.13 -14.51 1.12
N PRO A 152 -7.30 -15.81 1.43
CA PRO A 152 -8.55 -16.49 1.79
C PRO A 152 -9.19 -16.03 3.11
N PHE A 153 -8.77 -14.91 3.70
CA PHE A 153 -9.30 -14.37 4.97
C PHE A 153 -10.51 -13.46 4.75
N TRP A 154 -11.51 -13.92 3.99
CA TRP A 154 -12.71 -13.14 3.61
C TRP A 154 -13.54 -12.67 4.82
N GLU A 155 -13.33 -13.28 5.99
CA GLU A 155 -14.09 -13.02 7.21
C GLU A 155 -13.56 -11.80 7.99
N GLU A 156 -12.28 -11.45 7.83
CA GLU A 156 -11.62 -10.40 8.63
C GLU A 156 -10.65 -9.56 7.77
N CYS A 157 -10.79 -8.24 7.77
CA CYS A 157 -9.81 -7.32 7.16
C CYS A 157 -8.85 -6.77 8.22
N VAL A 158 -7.96 -5.87 7.79
CA VAL A 158 -6.99 -5.20 8.69
C VAL A 158 -7.60 -4.54 9.93
N PHE A 159 -8.86 -4.13 9.84
CA PHE A 159 -9.58 -3.47 10.94
C PHE A 159 -10.47 -4.42 11.76
N CYS A 160 -10.62 -5.69 11.37
CA CYS A 160 -11.50 -6.61 12.09
C CYS A 160 -10.92 -7.12 13.42
N THR A 161 -9.60 -7.07 13.61
CA THR A 161 -8.93 -7.59 14.83
C THR A 161 -8.92 -6.61 15.99
N ASP A 162 -9.27 -5.34 15.76
CA ASP A 162 -9.12 -4.26 16.75
C ASP A 162 -10.41 -4.00 17.56
N GLU A 163 -11.45 -4.84 17.39
CA GLU A 163 -12.75 -4.70 18.06
C GLU A 163 -12.96 -5.59 19.31
N VAL A 164 -11.88 -6.06 19.97
CA VAL A 164 -11.98 -6.93 21.16
C VAL A 164 -11.94 -6.14 22.47
#